data_AF-A0A2X3CRG0-F1
#
_entry.id   AF-A0A2X3CRG0-F1
#
_cell.length_a   1.000
_cell.length_b   1.000
_cell.length_c   1.000
_cell.angle_alpha   90.00
_cell.angle_beta   90.00
_cell.angle_gamma   90.00
#
_symmetry.space_group_name_H-M   'P 1'
#
loop_
_entity.id
_entity.type
_entity.pdbx_description
1 polymer ?
#
loop_
_entity_poly.entity_id
_entity_poly.type
_entity_poly.pdbx_seq_one_letter_code
_entity_poly.pdbx_strand_id
1 'polypeptide(L)'
;MNIRFSPDTHKLLIARANREDKPAAALVNELITAILKQEEKNEESVDNQNNYFKSHYDIFKINTINGKKFSISAKSIYSYLKSFSDAGLKVFPSHNEIADTFGITRNAAIKQIEKLIELGLIEREIRPGNCNEYHVLPIQTENTYGRTYSENKGTRHEVKGDFENKSESIPDIVLIEDDDDLPW
;
A
#
# COMPACT_ATOMS: atom_id res chain seq x y z
N MET A 1 33.67 -0.68 20.58
CA MET A 1 33.27 0.49 21.38
C MET A 1 33.02 1.62 20.40
N ASN A 2 31.76 1.92 20.07
CA ASN A 2 31.42 3.01 19.14
C ASN A 2 31.28 4.30 19.95
N ILE A 3 32.24 5.22 19.79
CA ILE A 3 32.18 6.54 20.43
C ILE A 3 31.42 7.45 19.47
N ARG A 4 30.18 7.78 19.80
CA ARG A 4 29.41 8.81 19.09
C ARG A 4 29.72 10.15 19.73
N PHE A 5 30.23 11.08 18.94
CA PHE A 5 30.50 12.45 19.37
C PHE A 5 29.20 13.26 19.27
N SER A 6 28.98 14.18 20.21
CA SER A 6 27.84 15.11 20.15
C SER A 6 28.06 16.15 19.04
N PRO A 7 26.99 16.65 18.37
CA PRO A 7 27.10 17.72 17.37
C PRO A 7 27.93 18.93 17.82
N ASP A 8 27.89 19.26 19.12
CA ASP A 8 28.66 20.37 19.69
C ASP A 8 30.16 20.04 19.80
N THR A 9 30.50 18.78 20.10
CA THR A 9 31.89 18.31 20.11
C THR A 9 32.49 18.28 18.70
N HIS A 10 31.68 18.01 17.68
CA HIS A 10 32.10 18.10 16.29
C HIS A 10 32.41 19.53 15.86
N LYS A 11 31.54 20.49 16.20
CA LYS A 11 31.78 21.91 15.91
C LYS A 11 33.05 22.43 16.58
N LEU A 12 33.32 22.00 17.81
CA LEU A 12 34.54 22.34 18.55
C LEU A 12 35.81 21.73 17.91
N LEU A 13 35.74 20.49 17.43
CA LEU A 13 36.84 19.83 16.72
C LEU A 13 37.17 20.56 15.40
N ILE A 14 36.15 20.95 14.64
CA ILE A 14 36.30 21.70 13.38
C ILE A 14 36.91 23.09 13.65
N ALA A 15 36.42 23.81 14.67
CA ALA A 15 36.95 25.11 15.05
C ALA A 15 38.42 25.03 15.52
N ARG A 16 38.81 23.93 16.17
CA ARG A 16 40.18 23.70 16.63
C ARG A 16 41.13 23.34 15.49
N ALA A 17 40.70 22.48 14.55
CA ALA A 17 41.48 22.11 13.38
C ALA A 17 41.71 23.30 12.43
N ASN A 18 40.72 24.17 12.23
CA ASN A 18 40.88 25.40 11.44
C ASN A 18 41.87 26.43 12.07
N ARG A 19 42.28 26.24 13.33
CA ARG A 19 43.23 27.12 14.03
C ARG A 19 44.69 26.70 13.84
N GLU A 20 44.95 25.49 13.35
CA GLU A 20 46.29 24.96 13.12
C GLU A 20 46.58 24.98 11.60
N ASP A 21 47.40 25.94 11.14
CA ASP A 21 47.83 26.12 9.74
C ASP A 21 48.73 24.95 9.28
N LYS A 22 48.15 23.75 9.11
CA LYS A 22 48.85 22.59 8.57
C LYS A 22 47.95 21.85 7.59
N PRO A 23 48.50 21.31 6.48
CA PRO A 23 47.75 20.51 5.50
C PRO A 23 47.04 19.31 6.13
N ALA A 24 47.56 18.79 7.25
CA ALA A 24 46.93 17.72 8.03
C ALA A 24 45.59 18.14 8.67
N ALA A 25 45.43 19.40 9.10
CA ALA A 25 44.21 19.86 9.74
C ALA A 25 43.06 20.06 8.73
N ALA A 26 43.39 20.48 7.50
CA ALA A 26 42.45 20.54 6.39
C ALA A 26 41.91 19.14 6.03
N LEU A 27 42.78 18.13 5.98
CA LEU A 27 42.38 16.74 5.74
C LEU A 27 41.50 16.19 6.87
N VAL A 28 41.81 16.52 8.13
CA VAL A 28 40.97 16.13 9.28
C VAL A 28 39.60 16.79 9.21
N ASN A 29 39.52 18.05 8.81
CA ASN A 29 38.23 18.74 8.61
C ASN A 29 37.40 18.12 7.49
N GLU A 30 38.03 17.77 6.37
CA GLU A 30 37.36 17.08 5.26
C GLU A 30 36.84 15.71 5.71
N LEU A 31 37.64 14.96 6.48
CA LEU A 31 37.26 13.64 6.99
C LEU A 31 36.09 13.73 8.00
N ILE A 32 36.14 14.69 8.94
CA ILE A 32 35.06 14.93 9.91
C ILE A 32 33.78 15.31 9.17
N THR A 33 33.88 16.18 8.15
CA THR A 33 32.72 16.61 7.35
C THR A 33 32.14 15.44 6.54
N ALA A 34 32.99 14.57 5.99
CA ALA A 34 32.56 13.40 5.25
C ALA A 34 31.86 12.37 6.15
N ILE A 35 32.38 12.14 7.37
CA ILE A 35 31.77 11.25 8.37
C ILE A 35 30.40 11.78 8.79
N LEU A 36 30.28 13.08 9.11
CA LEU A 36 29.00 13.68 9.47
C LEU A 36 27.95 13.54 8.36
N LYS A 37 28.33 13.80 7.10
CA LYS A 37 27.43 13.59 5.95
C LYS A 37 27.01 12.14 5.76
N GLN A 38 27.89 11.18 6.09
CA GLN A 38 27.55 9.76 6.05
C GLN A 38 26.63 9.35 7.21
N GLU A 39 26.83 9.89 8.40
CA GLU A 39 25.98 9.63 9.57
C GLU A 39 24.57 10.20 9.39
N GLU A 40 24.42 11.43 8.90
CA GLU A 40 23.10 12.02 8.55
C GLU A 40 22.36 11.17 7.51
N LYS A 41 23.06 10.72 6.47
CA LYS A 41 22.48 9.87 5.42
C LYS A 41 22.08 8.48 5.92
N ASN A 42 22.74 7.98 6.96
CA ASN A 42 22.43 6.70 7.58
C ASN A 42 21.23 6.81 8.54
N GLU A 43 21.03 7.94 9.23
CA GLU A 43 19.85 8.16 10.07
C GLU A 43 18.55 8.29 9.25
N GLU A 44 18.58 8.91 8.07
CA GLU A 44 17.43 8.97 7.14
C GLU A 44 16.97 7.59 6.61
N SER A 45 17.81 6.55 6.73
CA SER A 45 17.54 5.24 6.12
C SER A 45 16.73 4.27 6.97
N VAL A 46 16.47 4.59 8.25
CA VAL A 46 15.88 3.61 9.20
C VAL A 46 14.36 3.76 9.36
N ASP A 47 13.78 4.95 9.15
CA ASP A 47 12.33 5.17 9.37
C ASP A 47 11.43 4.90 8.14
N ASN A 48 12.02 4.66 6.97
CA ASN A 48 11.28 4.56 5.70
C ASN A 48 10.65 3.18 5.43
N GLN A 49 10.73 2.22 6.35
CA GLN A 49 10.23 0.86 6.12
C GLN A 49 8.70 0.70 6.29
N ASN A 50 8.01 1.70 6.85
CA ASN A 50 6.60 1.59 7.24
C ASN A 50 5.75 2.79 6.77
N ASN A 51 5.75 3.08 5.46
CA ASN A 51 4.85 4.08 4.90
C ASN A 51 3.45 3.48 4.67
N TYR A 52 2.43 4.12 5.25
CA TYR A 52 1.03 3.71 5.11
C TYR A 52 0.21 4.87 4.53
N PHE A 53 -0.82 4.53 3.76
CA PHE A 53 -1.82 5.48 3.33
C PHE A 53 -3.20 5.09 3.88
N LYS A 54 -3.98 6.09 4.27
CA LYS A 54 -5.33 5.88 4.78
C LYS A 54 -6.26 5.44 3.65
N SER A 55 -7.11 4.46 3.92
CA SER A 55 -8.09 3.96 2.96
C SER A 55 -9.48 3.85 3.58
N HIS A 56 -10.50 4.30 2.84
CA HIS A 56 -11.90 4.23 3.27
C HIS A 56 -12.56 2.96 2.72
N TYR A 57 -13.10 2.11 3.61
CA TYR A 57 -13.75 0.84 3.24
C TYR A 57 -14.94 1.03 2.29
N ASP A 58 -15.64 2.16 2.38
CA ASP A 58 -16.83 2.42 1.57
C ASP A 58 -16.51 2.53 0.08
N ILE A 59 -15.30 2.96 -0.28
CA ILE A 59 -14.80 2.97 -1.66
C ILE A 59 -14.79 1.54 -2.23
N PHE A 60 -14.44 0.55 -1.40
CA PHE A 60 -14.32 -0.84 -1.83
C PHE A 60 -15.68 -1.52 -2.02
N LYS A 61 -16.71 -1.08 -1.32
CA LYS A 61 -18.09 -1.58 -1.46
C LYS A 61 -18.74 -1.20 -2.79
N ILE A 62 -18.33 -0.08 -3.39
CA ILE A 62 -18.90 0.47 -4.63
C ILE A 62 -18.38 -0.31 -5.84
N ASN A 63 -19.25 -0.83 -6.71
CA ASN A 63 -18.83 -1.54 -7.93
C ASN A 63 -18.93 -0.70 -9.20
N THR A 64 -19.89 0.20 -9.25
CA THR A 64 -20.09 1.09 -10.39
C THR A 64 -20.30 2.51 -9.91
N ILE A 65 -19.80 3.45 -10.71
CA ILE A 65 -19.92 4.90 -10.52
C ILE A 65 -20.34 5.46 -11.87
N ASN A 66 -21.42 6.25 -11.91
CA ASN A 66 -21.96 6.82 -13.15
C ASN A 66 -22.20 5.75 -14.24
N GLY A 67 -22.67 4.55 -13.84
CA GLY A 67 -22.91 3.42 -14.74
C GLY A 67 -21.66 2.71 -15.27
N LYS A 68 -20.45 3.20 -14.97
CA LYS A 68 -19.18 2.60 -15.39
C LYS A 68 -18.57 1.75 -14.27
N LYS A 69 -17.85 0.69 -14.64
CA LYS A 69 -17.24 -0.27 -13.70
C LYS A 69 -16.06 0.35 -12.94
N PHE A 70 -16.16 0.39 -11.62
CA PHE A 70 -15.07 0.80 -10.73
C PHE A 70 -14.23 -0.41 -10.32
N SER A 71 -13.12 -0.64 -11.04
CA SER A 71 -12.24 -1.80 -10.83
C SER A 71 -11.43 -1.68 -9.55
N ILE A 72 -11.05 -2.81 -8.95
CA ILE A 72 -10.24 -2.85 -7.72
C ILE A 72 -8.94 -2.04 -7.85
N SER A 73 -8.26 -2.11 -9.00
CA SER A 73 -7.07 -1.31 -9.30
C SER A 73 -7.33 0.19 -9.26
N ALA A 74 -8.45 0.64 -9.82
CA ALA A 74 -8.86 2.03 -9.81
C ALA A 74 -9.22 2.49 -8.39
N LYS A 75 -9.87 1.62 -7.60
CA LYS A 75 -10.19 1.90 -6.18
C LYS A 75 -8.94 2.09 -5.34
N SER A 76 -7.93 1.24 -5.53
CA SER A 76 -6.66 1.34 -4.83
C SER A 76 -5.93 2.65 -5.14
N ILE A 77 -5.83 3.01 -6.42
CA ILE A 77 -5.20 4.27 -6.84
C ILE A 77 -5.99 5.48 -6.36
N TYR A 78 -7.33 5.47 -6.50
CA TYR A 78 -8.18 6.55 -5.98
C TYR A 78 -8.00 6.70 -4.46
N SER A 79 -7.96 5.61 -3.71
CA SER A 79 -7.73 5.64 -2.27
C SER A 79 -6.37 6.22 -1.90
N TYR A 80 -5.32 5.90 -2.67
CA TYR A 80 -4.00 6.46 -2.48
C TYR A 80 -4.00 7.96 -2.69
N LEU A 81 -4.53 8.45 -3.82
CA LEU A 81 -4.65 9.89 -4.09
C LEU A 81 -5.49 10.61 -3.03
N LYS A 82 -6.62 9.99 -2.62
CA LYS A 82 -7.51 10.52 -1.61
C LYS A 82 -6.83 10.66 -0.25
N SER A 83 -5.93 9.74 0.12
CA SER A 83 -5.23 9.81 1.40
C SER A 83 -4.42 11.09 1.58
N PHE A 84 -3.76 11.59 0.52
CA PHE A 84 -3.03 12.85 0.53
C PHE A 84 -3.99 14.05 0.58
N SER A 85 -5.06 13.99 -0.21
CA SER A 85 -6.07 15.04 -0.23
C SER A 85 -6.77 15.19 1.13
N ASP A 86 -7.10 14.08 1.81
CA ASP A 86 -7.70 14.07 3.14
C ASP A 86 -6.72 14.59 4.21
N ALA A 87 -5.41 14.42 3.99
CA ALA A 87 -4.37 14.99 4.84
C ALA A 87 -4.12 16.49 4.58
N GLY A 88 -4.84 17.11 3.62
CA GLY A 88 -4.65 18.50 3.21
C GLY A 88 -3.38 18.74 2.40
N LEU A 89 -2.75 17.67 1.90
CA LEU A 89 -1.56 17.74 1.08
C LEU A 89 -1.94 17.86 -0.40
N LYS A 90 -1.11 18.58 -1.16
CA LYS A 90 -1.22 18.60 -2.62
C LYS A 90 -0.86 17.24 -3.19
N VAL A 91 -1.63 16.76 -4.17
CA VAL A 91 -1.48 15.42 -4.73
C VAL A 91 -0.80 15.50 -6.08
N PHE A 92 0.51 15.25 -6.13
CA PHE A 92 1.28 15.29 -7.38
C PHE A 92 2.17 14.07 -7.64
N PRO A 93 1.74 12.83 -7.31
CA PRO A 93 2.55 11.65 -7.56
C PRO A 93 2.75 11.45 -9.06
N SER A 94 3.97 11.03 -9.44
CA SER A 94 4.26 10.73 -10.83
C SER A 94 3.61 9.42 -11.28
N HIS A 95 3.43 9.22 -12.59
CA HIS A 95 2.97 7.93 -13.11
C HIS A 95 3.92 6.77 -12.76
N ASN A 96 5.21 7.05 -12.57
CA ASN A 96 6.19 6.05 -12.17
C ASN A 96 6.04 5.70 -10.69
N GLU A 97 5.84 6.71 -9.84
CA GLU A 97 5.63 6.52 -8.41
C GLU A 97 4.36 5.71 -8.12
N ILE A 98 3.27 5.98 -8.85
CA ILE A 98 2.05 5.16 -8.76
C ILE A 98 2.34 3.73 -9.23
N ALA A 99 3.09 3.57 -10.33
CA ALA A 99 3.45 2.26 -10.85
C ALA A 99 4.27 1.44 -9.84
N ASP A 100 5.27 2.06 -9.23
CA ASP A 100 6.15 1.45 -8.24
C ASP A 100 5.38 1.10 -6.95
N THR A 101 4.53 2.02 -6.47
CA THR A 101 3.71 1.81 -5.25
C THR A 101 2.76 0.62 -5.38
N PHE A 102 2.14 0.44 -6.55
CA PHE A 102 1.17 -0.62 -6.79
C PHE A 102 1.74 -1.85 -7.49
N GLY A 103 3.03 -1.87 -7.84
CA GLY A 103 3.66 -2.96 -8.58
C GLY A 103 3.03 -3.19 -9.97
N ILE A 104 2.63 -2.12 -10.65
CA ILE A 104 2.01 -2.17 -11.98
C ILE A 104 2.89 -1.50 -13.02
N THR A 105 2.60 -1.71 -14.31
CA THR A 105 3.32 -0.97 -15.37
C THR A 105 2.89 0.49 -15.40
N ARG A 106 3.79 1.39 -15.80
CA ARG A 106 3.49 2.82 -16.01
C ARG A 106 2.26 3.04 -16.90
N ASN A 107 2.14 2.27 -17.97
CA ASN A 107 0.99 2.36 -18.89
C ASN A 107 -0.32 1.92 -18.21
N ALA A 108 -0.28 0.92 -17.32
CA ALA A 108 -1.45 0.54 -16.55
C ALA A 108 -1.85 1.65 -15.57
N ALA A 109 -0.89 2.30 -14.90
CA ALA A 109 -1.16 3.45 -14.03
C ALA A 109 -1.84 4.60 -14.78
N ILE A 110 -1.33 4.96 -15.97
CA ILE A 110 -1.92 6.00 -16.83
C ILE A 110 -3.37 5.64 -17.19
N LYS A 111 -3.63 4.41 -17.64
CA LYS A 111 -4.99 3.94 -17.98
C LYS A 111 -5.95 4.01 -16.79
N GLN A 112 -5.48 3.68 -15.58
CA GLN A 112 -6.33 3.78 -14.39
C GLN A 112 -6.63 5.24 -14.04
N ILE A 113 -5.66 6.14 -14.18
CA ILE A 113 -5.88 7.58 -13.96
C ILE A 113 -6.88 8.15 -14.96
N GLU A 114 -6.72 7.84 -16.25
CA GLU A 114 -7.68 8.24 -17.29
C GLU A 114 -9.09 7.75 -16.97
N LYS A 115 -9.19 6.50 -16.52
CA LYS A 115 -10.46 5.92 -16.07
C LYS A 115 -11.06 6.65 -14.87
N LEU A 116 -10.24 7.09 -13.90
CA LEU A 116 -10.73 7.86 -12.75
C LEU A 116 -11.21 9.26 -13.15
N ILE A 117 -10.54 9.90 -14.11
CA ILE A 117 -10.98 11.17 -14.71
C ILE A 117 -12.33 10.97 -15.40
N GLU A 118 -12.47 9.92 -16.21
CA GLU A 118 -13.72 9.57 -16.89
C GLU A 118 -14.89 9.25 -15.95
N LEU A 119 -14.59 8.80 -14.73
CA LEU A 119 -15.58 8.54 -13.69
C LEU A 119 -15.99 9.82 -12.93
N GLY A 120 -15.32 10.95 -13.18
CA GLY A 120 -15.54 12.20 -12.45
C GLY A 120 -15.04 12.14 -11.00
N LEU A 121 -14.05 11.30 -10.72
CA LEU A 121 -13.50 11.12 -9.36
C LEU A 121 -12.24 11.94 -9.10
N ILE A 122 -11.53 12.29 -10.16
CA ILE A 122 -10.34 13.13 -10.09
C ILE A 122 -10.33 14.09 -11.27
N GLU A 123 -9.76 15.26 -11.05
CA GLU A 123 -9.37 16.20 -12.09
C GLU A 123 -7.85 16.27 -12.15
N ARG A 124 -7.30 16.52 -13.34
CA ARG A 124 -5.86 16.59 -13.56
C ARG A 124 -5.48 17.96 -14.09
N GLU A 125 -4.56 18.62 -13.39
CA GLU A 125 -3.93 19.86 -13.80
C GLU A 125 -2.51 19.59 -14.32
N ILE A 126 -2.27 19.94 -15.58
CA ILE A 126 -0.97 19.74 -16.23
C ILE A 126 -0.10 20.95 -15.95
N ARG A 127 1.03 20.74 -15.28
CA ARG A 127 2.01 21.79 -14.97
C ARG A 127 3.26 21.62 -15.85
N PRO A 128 3.72 22.65 -16.56
CA PRO A 128 4.92 22.56 -17.39
C PRO A 128 6.15 22.30 -16.49
N GLY A 129 6.93 21.26 -16.83
CA GLY A 129 8.16 20.90 -16.11
C GLY A 129 7.95 20.19 -14.76
N ASN A 130 6.71 19.98 -14.33
CA ASN A 130 6.38 19.31 -13.06
C ASN A 130 5.49 18.08 -13.30
N CYS A 131 5.37 17.25 -12.27
CA CYS A 131 4.37 16.18 -12.26
C CYS A 131 2.95 16.78 -12.25
N ASN A 132 2.04 16.03 -12.86
CA ASN A 132 0.61 16.35 -12.85
C ASN A 132 0.11 16.53 -11.42
N GLU A 133 -0.72 17.53 -11.19
CA GLU A 133 -1.44 17.72 -9.94
C GLU A 133 -2.85 17.14 -10.09
N TYR A 134 -3.29 16.39 -9.09
CA TYR A 134 -4.57 15.70 -9.08
C TYR A 134 -5.47 16.31 -8.02
N HIS A 135 -6.65 16.78 -8.42
CA HIS A 135 -7.68 17.24 -7.50
C HIS A 135 -8.67 16.09 -7.29
N VAL A 136 -8.80 15.61 -6.05
CA VAL A 136 -9.64 14.45 -5.72
C VAL A 136 -11.05 14.93 -5.39
N LEU A 137 -12.04 14.44 -6.14
CA LEU A 137 -13.44 14.80 -5.94
C LEU A 137 -14.15 13.83 -4.98
N PRO A 138 -15.12 14.32 -4.18
CA PRO A 138 -15.93 13.46 -3.33
C PRO A 138 -16.86 12.58 -4.17
N ILE A 139 -17.04 11.34 -3.73
CA ILE A 139 -17.98 10.41 -4.36
C ILE A 139 -19.40 10.83 -3.98
N GLN A 140 -20.24 11.10 -4.96
CA GLN A 140 -21.67 11.33 -4.76
C GLN A 140 -22.40 9.99 -4.63
N THR A 141 -23.01 9.73 -3.47
CA THR A 141 -23.61 8.42 -3.13
C THR A 141 -24.75 8.01 -4.05
N GLU A 142 -25.51 8.97 -4.57
CA GLU A 142 -26.64 8.77 -5.49
C GLU A 142 -26.26 8.09 -6.81
N ASN A 143 -24.99 8.21 -7.24
CA ASN A 143 -24.52 7.66 -8.51
C ASN A 143 -23.72 6.36 -8.37
N THR A 144 -23.78 5.74 -7.19
CA THR A 144 -23.00 4.54 -6.85
C THR A 144 -23.90 3.33 -6.70
N TYR A 145 -23.46 2.18 -7.24
CA TYR A 145 -24.09 0.89 -6.96
C TYR A 145 -23.07 -0.07 -6.37
N GLY A 146 -23.42 -0.65 -5.23
CA GLY A 146 -22.64 -1.67 -4.55
C GLY A 146 -23.01 -3.08 -4.99
N ARG A 147 -22.36 -4.07 -4.39
CA ARG A 147 -22.73 -5.50 -4.51
C ARG A 147 -23.82 -5.83 -3.51
N THR A 148 -24.80 -6.63 -3.90
CA THR A 148 -25.79 -7.21 -2.97
C THR A 148 -25.33 -8.62 -2.56
N TYR A 149 -25.57 -9.03 -1.32
CA TYR A 149 -25.16 -10.35 -0.80
C TYR A 149 -25.67 -11.52 -1.66
N SER A 150 -26.83 -11.37 -2.30
CA SER A 150 -27.43 -12.37 -3.20
C SER A 150 -26.62 -12.62 -4.48
N GLU A 151 -25.71 -11.73 -4.84
CA GLU A 151 -24.85 -11.83 -6.03
C GLU A 151 -23.56 -12.63 -5.76
N ASN A 152 -23.27 -12.96 -4.49
CA ASN A 152 -22.17 -13.84 -4.11
C ASN A 152 -22.54 -15.30 -4.36
N LYS A 153 -22.90 -15.65 -5.59
CA LYS A 153 -22.98 -17.06 -6.01
C LYS A 153 -21.55 -17.58 -6.13
N GLY A 154 -21.12 -18.34 -5.13
CA GLY A 154 -19.81 -18.99 -5.15
C GLY A 154 -19.68 -19.93 -6.35
N THR A 155 -18.48 -20.02 -6.92
CA THR A 155 -18.13 -20.97 -7.99
C THR A 155 -17.95 -22.39 -7.46
N ARG A 156 -18.72 -22.81 -6.44
CA ARG A 156 -18.75 -24.23 -6.10
C ARG A 156 -19.42 -24.91 -7.28
N HIS A 157 -18.60 -25.48 -8.17
CA HIS A 157 -19.09 -26.38 -9.19
C HIS A 157 -19.94 -27.42 -8.46
N GLU A 158 -21.25 -27.40 -8.69
CA GLU A 158 -22.09 -28.54 -8.35
C GLU A 158 -21.52 -29.70 -9.15
N VAL A 159 -20.82 -30.60 -8.47
CA VAL A 159 -20.43 -31.87 -9.08
C VAL A 159 -21.76 -32.56 -9.39
N LYS A 160 -22.14 -32.60 -10.66
CA LYS A 160 -23.18 -33.53 -11.11
C LYS A 160 -22.58 -34.93 -10.96
N GLY A 161 -22.71 -35.47 -9.74
CA GLY A 161 -22.41 -36.87 -9.51
C GLY A 161 -23.49 -37.67 -10.20
N ASP A 162 -23.13 -38.31 -11.32
CA ASP A 162 -23.89 -39.45 -11.83
C ASP A 162 -23.71 -40.58 -10.81
N PHE A 163 -24.47 -40.53 -9.71
CA PHE A 163 -24.60 -41.64 -8.79
C PHE A 163 -25.45 -42.70 -9.50
N GLU A 164 -24.80 -43.47 -10.36
CA GLU A 164 -25.29 -44.78 -10.77
C GLU A 164 -25.53 -45.57 -9.48
N ASN A 165 -26.80 -45.83 -9.17
CA ASN A 165 -27.23 -46.66 -8.04
C ASN A 165 -26.73 -48.09 -8.26
N LYS A 166 -25.45 -48.37 -7.96
CA LYS A 166 -25.02 -49.73 -7.65
C LYS A 166 -25.35 -49.96 -6.19
N SER A 167 -26.44 -50.71 -5.98
CA SER A 167 -26.77 -51.31 -4.70
C SER A 167 -25.68 -52.33 -4.35
N GLU A 168 -24.58 -51.87 -3.77
CA GLU A 168 -23.67 -52.75 -3.07
C GLU A 168 -24.26 -53.00 -1.68
N SER A 169 -24.63 -54.26 -1.44
CA SER A 169 -25.16 -54.77 -0.19
C SER A 169 -24.21 -54.45 0.96
N ILE A 170 -24.68 -53.66 1.91
CA ILE A 170 -24.00 -53.38 3.18
C ILE A 170 -23.92 -54.71 3.96
N PRO A 171 -22.73 -55.19 4.38
CA PRO A 171 -22.64 -56.36 5.25
C PRO A 171 -23.21 -56.02 6.64
N ASP A 172 -23.96 -56.97 7.20
CA ASP A 172 -24.65 -56.90 8.49
C ASP A 172 -23.82 -56.23 9.59
N ILE A 173 -24.40 -55.18 10.20
CA ILE A 173 -23.89 -54.57 11.42
C ILE A 173 -24.06 -55.59 12.55
N VAL A 174 -22.94 -56.08 13.09
CA VAL A 174 -22.93 -56.84 14.34
C VAL A 174 -23.35 -55.90 15.46
N LEU A 175 -24.54 -56.13 16.02
CA LEU A 175 -25.00 -55.47 17.24
C LEU A 175 -24.11 -55.94 18.39
N ILE A 176 -23.30 -55.04 18.92
CA ILE A 176 -22.59 -55.26 20.18
C ILE A 176 -23.64 -55.06 21.28
N GLU A 177 -23.91 -56.11 22.04
CA GLU A 177 -24.79 -56.07 23.21
C GLU A 177 -24.17 -55.17 24.27
N ASP A 178 -24.95 -54.23 24.79
CA ASP A 178 -24.56 -53.31 25.85
C ASP A 178 -24.36 -54.11 27.16
N ASP A 179 -23.11 -54.49 27.43
CA ASP A 179 -22.72 -55.03 28.74
C ASP A 179 -22.61 -53.89 29.76
N ASP A 180 -23.40 -54.05 30.82
CA ASP A 180 -23.52 -53.22 32.01
C ASP A 180 -22.17 -52.96 32.71
N ASP A 181 -22.03 -51.72 33.22
CA ASP A 181 -21.37 -51.32 34.48
C ASP A 181 -20.52 -50.04 34.33
N LEU A 182 -21.19 -48.89 34.43
CA LEU A 182 -20.53 -47.62 34.76
C LEU A 182 -20.52 -47.44 36.29
N PRO A 183 -19.35 -47.48 36.96
CA PRO A 183 -19.26 -47.17 38.38
C PRO A 183 -19.39 -45.66 38.58
N TRP A 184 -20.25 -45.27 39.52
CA TRP A 184 -20.38 -43.91 40.04
C TRP A 184 -19.21 -43.52 40.94
#